data_AF-A0A953Z6T3-F1
#
_entry.id   AF-A0A953Z6T3-F1
#
_cell.length_a   1.000
_cell.length_b   1.000
_cell.length_c   1.000
_cell.angle_alpha   90.00
_cell.angle_beta   90.00
_cell.angle_gamma   90.00
#
_symmetry.space_group_name_H-M   'P 1'
#
loop_
_entity.id
_entity.type
_entity.pdbx_description
1 polymer ?
#
loop_
_entity_poly.entity_id
_entity_poly.type
_entity_poly.pdbx_seq_one_letter_code
_entity_poly.pdbx_strand_id
1 'polypeptide(L)'
;MSDTEMTKQDPNDNDLRQSDALAFILHQDKLMWGRVQTIALVQLAGLGAAYAVRDVRWLSVSALVLCAVLTFLIHGLLRVDEAQRRKIHAKYVRGLNWRTPRRFFAPLRGGETAWVVFLVMIATDIVFGCLIWSNELPAS
;
A
#
# COMPACT_ATOMS: atom_id res chain seq x y z
N MET A 1 48.42 -6.60 -19.89
CA MET A 1 47.81 -7.24 -21.08
C MET A 1 47.02 -8.41 -20.53
N SER A 2 45.82 -8.23 -19.98
CA SER A 2 44.57 -7.72 -20.57
C SER A 2 44.20 -8.44 -21.86
N ASP A 3 42.91 -8.82 -21.91
CA ASP A 3 42.09 -9.23 -23.06
C ASP A 3 41.78 -10.74 -23.06
N THR A 4 40.55 -11.24 -23.00
CA THR A 4 39.21 -10.66 -22.87
C THR A 4 38.34 -11.85 -22.47
N GLU A 5 37.84 -11.90 -21.24
CA GLU A 5 36.69 -12.77 -20.93
C GLU A 5 35.47 -12.17 -21.61
N MET A 6 35.25 -12.58 -22.86
CA MET A 6 34.05 -12.27 -23.61
C MET A 6 32.91 -13.05 -22.95
N THR A 7 32.29 -12.40 -21.96
CA THR A 7 31.04 -12.81 -21.34
C THR A 7 30.06 -13.00 -22.47
N LYS A 8 29.69 -14.26 -22.76
CA LYS A 8 28.63 -14.60 -23.69
C LYS A 8 27.36 -13.89 -23.21
N GLN A 9 27.07 -12.78 -23.85
CA GLN A 9 25.80 -12.10 -23.74
C GLN A 9 24.80 -12.98 -24.49
N ASP A 10 23.97 -13.71 -23.73
CA ASP A 10 22.90 -14.53 -24.30
C ASP A 10 22.00 -13.63 -25.14
N PRO A 11 21.81 -13.88 -26.45
CA PRO A 11 21.02 -13.02 -27.32
C PRO A 11 19.50 -13.15 -27.12
N ASN A 12 19.06 -13.76 -26.00
CA ASN A 12 17.66 -14.10 -25.74
C ASN A 12 16.97 -13.17 -24.73
N ASP A 13 17.56 -12.01 -24.42
CA ASP A 13 17.04 -11.04 -23.44
C ASP A 13 15.98 -10.06 -24.00
N ASN A 14 15.66 -10.15 -25.30
CA ASN A 14 14.70 -9.24 -25.95
C ASN A 14 13.24 -9.71 -25.93
N ASP A 15 12.99 -10.97 -25.61
CA ASP A 15 11.64 -11.55 -25.52
C ASP A 15 11.28 -11.84 -24.07
N LEU A 16 11.28 -10.81 -23.22
CA LEU A 16 10.48 -10.87 -22.00
C LEU A 16 9.02 -10.95 -22.48
N ARG A 17 8.53 -12.19 -22.68
CA ARG A 17 7.25 -12.47 -23.33
C ARG A 17 6.20 -11.61 -22.66
N GLN A 18 5.31 -11.02 -23.45
CA GLN A 18 4.21 -10.20 -22.94
C GLN A 18 3.39 -10.95 -21.86
N SER A 19 3.37 -12.28 -21.90
CA SER A 19 2.84 -13.15 -20.85
C SER A 19 3.54 -13.01 -19.50
N ASP A 20 4.86 -12.86 -19.48
CA ASP A 20 5.68 -12.80 -18.27
C ASP A 20 5.57 -11.41 -17.65
N ALA A 21 5.54 -10.37 -18.49
CA ALA A 21 5.21 -9.01 -18.07
C ALA A 21 3.78 -8.93 -17.49
N LEU A 22 2.82 -9.63 -18.09
CA LEU A 22 1.44 -9.71 -17.60
C LEU A 22 1.37 -10.46 -16.26
N ALA A 23 2.05 -11.61 -16.15
CA ALA A 23 2.13 -12.39 -14.92
C ALA A 23 2.74 -11.56 -13.78
N PHE A 24 3.79 -10.80 -14.07
CA PHE A 24 4.41 -9.89 -13.11
C PHE A 24 3.45 -8.77 -12.66
N ILE A 25 2.72 -8.14 -13.60
CA ILE A 25 1.73 -7.10 -13.26
C ILE A 25 0.58 -7.66 -12.40
N LEU A 26 0.07 -8.85 -12.73
CA LEU A 26 -0.97 -9.52 -11.95
C LEU A 26 -0.49 -9.91 -10.55
N HIS A 27 0.76 -10.38 -10.45
CA HIS A 27 1.38 -10.69 -9.16
C HIS A 27 1.53 -9.43 -8.29
N GLN A 28 2.00 -8.32 -8.88
CA GLN A 28 2.08 -7.03 -8.18
C GLN A 28 0.71 -6.52 -7.76
N ASP A 29 -0.32 -6.62 -8.60
CA ASP A 29 -1.69 -6.23 -8.24
C ASP A 29 -2.21 -7.04 -7.05
N LYS A 30 -1.93 -8.35 -7.00
CA LYS A 30 -2.28 -9.21 -5.86
C LYS A 30 -1.56 -8.79 -4.58
N LEU A 31 -0.26 -8.49 -4.66
CA LEU A 31 0.53 -8.02 -3.51
C LEU A 31 0.03 -6.66 -3.00
N MET A 32 -0.21 -5.71 -3.91
CA MET A 32 -0.77 -4.40 -3.56
C MET A 32 -2.14 -4.54 -2.89
N TRP A 33 -3.01 -5.40 -3.41
CA TRP A 33 -4.31 -5.65 -2.79
C TRP A 33 -4.20 -6.27 -1.40
N GLY A 34 -3.32 -7.25 -1.23
CA GLY A 34 -3.03 -7.84 0.09
C GLY A 34 -2.55 -6.79 1.09
N ARG A 35 -1.68 -5.86 0.67
CA ARG A 35 -1.21 -4.75 1.52
C ARG A 35 -2.34 -3.79 1.90
N VAL A 36 -3.25 -3.46 0.98
CA VAL A 36 -4.43 -2.63 1.29
C VAL A 36 -5.32 -3.32 2.33
N GLN A 37 -5.55 -4.62 2.20
CA GLN A 37 -6.27 -5.40 3.21
C GLN A 37 -5.55 -5.41 4.55
N THR A 38 -4.23 -5.54 4.57
CA THR A 38 -3.42 -5.45 5.80
C THR A 38 -3.58 -4.09 6.47
N ILE A 39 -3.54 -2.99 5.72
CA ILE A 39 -3.77 -1.66 6.30
C ILE A 39 -5.15 -1.59 6.95
N ALA A 40 -6.20 -2.04 6.26
CA ALA A 40 -7.55 -2.01 6.79
C ALA A 40 -7.69 -2.84 8.08
N LEU A 41 -7.08 -4.02 8.13
CA LEU A 41 -7.08 -4.89 9.32
C LEU A 41 -6.30 -4.27 10.48
N VAL A 42 -5.12 -3.70 10.20
CA VAL A 42 -4.29 -3.01 11.21
C VAL A 42 -5.07 -1.85 11.83
N GLN A 43 -5.75 -1.06 11.00
CA GLN A 43 -6.56 0.08 11.44
C GLN A 43 -7.75 -0.37 12.30
N LEU A 44 -8.50 -1.38 11.88
CA LEU A 44 -9.57 -1.98 12.69
C LEU A 44 -9.06 -2.52 14.03
N ALA A 45 -7.92 -3.21 14.02
CA ALA A 45 -7.31 -3.74 15.24
C ALA A 45 -6.80 -2.62 16.17
N GLY A 46 -6.21 -1.56 15.60
CA GLY A 46 -5.74 -0.39 16.35
C GLY A 46 -6.88 0.37 17.02
N LEU A 47 -7.97 0.61 16.30
CA LEU A 47 -9.17 1.22 16.84
C LEU A 47 -9.80 0.36 17.95
N GLY A 48 -9.88 -0.96 17.74
CA GLY A 48 -10.36 -1.90 18.74
C GLY A 48 -9.49 -1.92 20.00
N ALA A 49 -8.17 -1.92 19.83
CA ALA A 49 -7.21 -1.86 20.94
C ALA A 49 -7.34 -0.53 21.70
N ALA A 50 -7.37 0.59 21.00
CA ALA A 50 -7.53 1.92 21.59
C ALA A 50 -8.84 2.04 22.39
N TYR A 51 -9.94 1.47 21.88
CA TYR A 51 -11.20 1.44 22.60
C TYR A 51 -11.16 0.52 23.83
N ALA A 52 -10.51 -0.64 23.74
CA ALA A 52 -10.39 -1.58 24.85
C ALA A 52 -9.60 -1.01 26.05
N VAL A 53 -8.59 -0.17 25.79
CA VAL A 53 -7.79 0.48 26.84
C VAL A 53 -8.17 1.95 27.07
N ARG A 54 -9.39 2.35 26.69
CA ARG A 54 -9.86 3.75 26.79
C ARG A 54 -9.77 4.34 28.19
N ASP A 55 -9.84 3.51 29.22
CA ASP A 55 -9.78 3.91 30.63
C ASP A 55 -8.40 4.49 30.99
N VAL A 56 -7.35 4.13 30.23
CA VAL A 56 -6.01 4.70 30.36
C VAL A 56 -5.65 5.45 29.07
N ARG A 57 -6.00 6.74 28.99
CA ARG A 57 -5.86 7.53 27.74
C ARG A 57 -4.46 7.52 27.13
N TRP A 58 -3.39 7.56 27.92
CA TRP A 58 -2.03 7.49 27.36
C TRP A 58 -1.76 6.17 26.62
N LEU A 59 -2.29 5.04 27.13
CA LEU A 59 -2.22 3.75 26.44
C LEU A 59 -3.09 3.73 25.18
N SER A 60 -4.30 4.29 25.25
CA SER A 60 -5.20 4.38 24.10
C SER A 60 -4.62 5.25 22.96
N VAL A 61 -4.10 6.43 23.31
CA VAL A 61 -3.45 7.34 22.36
C VAL A 61 -2.19 6.72 21.78
N SER A 62 -1.34 6.07 22.58
CA SER A 62 -0.15 5.39 22.06
C SER A 62 -0.48 4.24 21.11
N ALA A 63 -1.57 3.50 21.34
CA ALA A 63 -2.06 2.49 20.41
C ALA A 63 -2.48 3.10 19.06
N LEU A 64 -3.22 4.23 19.07
CA LEU A 64 -3.58 4.96 17.84
C LEU A 64 -2.36 5.48 17.09
N VAL A 65 -1.38 6.07 17.82
CA VAL A 65 -0.13 6.56 17.22
C VAL A 65 0.66 5.42 16.57
N LEU A 66 0.78 4.28 17.26
CA LEU A 66 1.46 3.10 16.70
C LEU A 66 0.76 2.60 15.43
N CYS A 67 -0.58 2.61 15.42
CA CYS A 67 -1.38 2.22 14.27
C CYS A 67 -1.18 3.17 13.07
N ALA A 68 -1.14 4.48 13.33
CA ALA A 68 -0.85 5.50 12.31
C ALA A 68 0.56 5.34 11.72
N VAL A 69 1.57 5.06 12.54
CA VAL A 69 2.94 4.78 12.07
C VAL A 69 2.98 3.55 11.18
N LEU A 70 2.34 2.45 11.59
CA LEU A 70 2.29 1.22 10.79
C LEU A 70 1.58 1.46 9.45
N THR A 71 0.49 2.23 9.47
CA THR A 71 -0.25 2.65 8.28
C THR A 71 0.65 3.46 7.34
N PHE A 72 1.48 4.36 7.86
CA PHE A 72 2.45 5.14 7.09
C PHE A 72 3.50 4.26 6.41
N LEU A 73 4.05 3.29 7.14
CA LEU A 73 5.05 2.35 6.60
C LEU A 73 4.47 1.49 5.47
N ILE A 74 3.29 0.91 5.66
CA ILE A 74 2.65 0.08 4.63
C ILE A 74 2.21 0.94 3.44
N HIS A 75 1.77 2.18 3.67
CA HIS A 75 1.49 3.13 2.60
C HIS A 75 2.76 3.44 1.79
N GLY A 76 3.91 3.67 2.44
CA GLY A 76 5.19 3.85 1.77
C GLY A 76 5.54 2.66 0.86
N LEU A 77 5.37 1.43 1.38
CA LEU A 77 5.58 0.20 0.61
C LEU A 77 4.65 0.09 -0.61
N LEU A 78 3.37 0.45 -0.47
CA LEU A 78 2.43 0.50 -1.60
C LEU A 78 2.89 1.47 -2.69
N ARG A 79 3.45 2.61 -2.29
CA ARG A 79 3.83 3.69 -3.21
C ARG A 79 5.16 3.39 -3.91
N VAL A 80 6.02 2.54 -3.31
CA VAL A 80 7.18 1.90 -3.98
C VAL A 80 6.72 0.87 -5.02
N ASP A 81 5.78 -0.01 -4.66
CA ASP A 81 5.22 -1.01 -5.59
C ASP A 81 4.54 -0.34 -6.80
N GLU A 82 3.78 0.73 -6.57
CA GLU A 82 3.17 1.53 -7.65
C GLU A 82 4.21 2.15 -8.59
N ALA A 83 5.34 2.61 -8.05
CA ALA A 83 6.40 3.19 -8.85
C ALA A 83 7.08 2.12 -9.71
N GLN A 84 7.33 0.92 -9.16
CA GLN A 84 7.87 -0.20 -9.93
C GLN A 84 6.89 -0.66 -11.02
N ARG A 85 5.60 -0.77 -10.70
CA ARG A 85 4.54 -1.13 -11.65
C ARG A 85 4.46 -0.15 -12.81
N ARG A 86 4.52 1.16 -12.54
CA ARG A 86 4.51 2.20 -13.59
C ARG A 86 5.71 2.10 -14.53
N LYS A 87 6.91 1.84 -14.00
CA LYS A 87 8.12 1.64 -14.81
C LYS A 87 7.98 0.45 -15.76
N ILE A 88 7.45 -0.66 -15.28
CA ILE A 88 7.29 -1.90 -16.07
C ILE A 88 6.14 -1.75 -17.08
N HIS A 89 5.02 -1.17 -16.69
CA HIS A 89 3.92 -0.89 -17.62
C HIS A 89 4.33 0.07 -18.74
N ALA A 90 5.13 1.09 -18.44
CA ALA A 90 5.65 2.02 -19.45
C ALA A 90 6.65 1.34 -20.40
N LYS A 91 7.45 0.39 -19.92
CA LYS A 91 8.50 -0.29 -20.70
C LYS A 91 7.94 -1.43 -21.58
N TYR A 92 6.94 -2.17 -21.11
CA TYR A 92 6.47 -3.39 -21.79
C TYR A 92 5.04 -3.32 -22.35
N VAL A 93 4.21 -2.39 -21.87
CA VAL A 93 2.76 -2.37 -22.20
C VAL A 93 2.37 -1.16 -23.06
N ARG A 94 3.28 -0.23 -23.37
CA ARG A 94 3.00 0.95 -24.22
C ARG A 94 2.48 0.62 -25.63
N GLY A 95 2.73 -0.59 -26.14
CA GLY A 95 2.24 -1.05 -27.45
C GLY A 95 0.94 -1.87 -27.42
N LEU A 96 0.45 -2.28 -26.23
CA LEU A 96 -0.77 -3.07 -26.12
C LEU A 96 -1.93 -2.20 -25.65
N ASN A 97 -2.96 -2.12 -26.49
CA ASN A 97 -4.24 -1.47 -26.19
C ASN A 97 -5.08 -2.33 -25.21
N TRP A 98 -4.48 -2.73 -24.09
CA TRP A 98 -5.02 -3.75 -23.21
C TRP A 98 -5.75 -3.13 -22.01
N ARG A 99 -7.08 -3.21 -22.01
CA ARG A 99 -7.91 -2.99 -20.83
C ARG A 99 -7.85 -4.25 -19.95
N THR A 100 -6.97 -4.25 -18.94
CA THR A 100 -7.04 -5.26 -17.88
C THR A 100 -8.40 -5.18 -17.20
N PRO A 101 -9.15 -6.30 -17.04
CA PRO A 101 -10.40 -6.31 -16.29
C PRO A 101 -10.08 -6.17 -14.78
N ARG A 102 -9.90 -4.92 -14.34
CA ARG A 102 -9.51 -4.57 -12.95
C ARG A 102 -10.58 -4.80 -11.90
N ARG A 103 -11.84 -5.06 -12.30
CA ARG A 103 -13.01 -5.05 -11.40
C ARG A 103 -12.97 -6.09 -10.28
N PHE A 104 -12.28 -7.21 -10.47
CA PHE A 104 -12.31 -8.32 -9.49
C PHE A 104 -11.03 -8.48 -8.67
N PHE A 105 -9.88 -7.95 -9.12
CA PHE A 105 -8.58 -8.23 -8.48
C PHE A 105 -7.85 -6.99 -7.93
N ALA A 106 -8.19 -5.78 -8.39
CA ALA A 106 -7.61 -4.52 -7.89
C ALA A 106 -8.55 -3.35 -8.22
N PRO A 107 -9.57 -3.06 -7.40
CA PRO A 107 -10.57 -2.04 -7.69
C PRO A 107 -10.03 -0.60 -7.67
N LEU A 108 -8.81 -0.39 -7.14
CA LEU A 108 -8.24 0.94 -6.95
C LEU A 108 -7.33 1.33 -8.12
N ARG A 109 -7.59 2.50 -8.71
CA ARG A 109 -6.77 3.10 -9.77
C ARG A 109 -5.50 3.66 -9.09
N GLY A 110 -4.45 2.82 -9.06
CA GLY A 110 -3.19 3.07 -8.36
C GLY A 110 -2.63 4.49 -8.56
N GLY A 111 -2.43 5.19 -7.46
CA GLY A 111 -2.11 6.60 -7.37
C GLY A 111 -3.09 7.37 -6.48
N GLU A 112 -4.17 7.88 -7.07
CA GLU A 112 -5.07 8.82 -6.40
C GLU A 112 -5.93 8.15 -5.33
N THR A 113 -6.45 6.95 -5.61
CA THR A 113 -7.31 6.24 -4.65
C THR A 113 -6.55 5.75 -3.42
N ALA A 114 -5.24 5.47 -3.52
CA ALA A 114 -4.43 5.07 -2.38
C ALA A 114 -4.16 6.26 -1.43
N TRP A 115 -3.96 7.46 -1.98
CA TRP A 115 -3.90 8.71 -1.20
C TRP A 115 -5.20 8.96 -0.44
N VAL A 116 -6.35 8.81 -1.10
CA VAL A 116 -7.67 9.03 -0.48
C VAL A 116 -7.91 8.07 0.69
N VAL A 117 -7.66 6.77 0.49
CA VAL A 117 -7.82 5.77 1.56
C VAL A 117 -6.91 6.08 2.75
N PHE A 118 -5.67 6.48 2.49
CA PHE A 118 -4.73 6.87 3.54
C PHE A 118 -5.21 8.09 4.33
N LEU A 119 -5.65 9.15 3.64
CA LEU A 119 -6.16 10.36 4.31
C LEU A 119 -7.42 10.08 5.14
N VAL A 120 -8.33 9.26 4.64
CA VAL A 120 -9.54 8.84 5.37
C VAL A 120 -9.15 8.07 6.64
N MET A 121 -8.16 7.19 6.57
CA MET A 121 -7.70 6.43 7.74
C MET A 121 -7.06 7.33 8.81
N ILE A 122 -6.15 8.22 8.41
CA ILE A 122 -5.54 9.19 9.33
C ILE A 122 -6.61 10.11 9.96
N ALA A 123 -7.57 10.57 9.16
CA ALA A 123 -8.67 11.37 9.69
C ALA A 123 -9.50 10.59 10.72
N THR A 124 -9.70 9.28 10.50
CA THR A 124 -10.41 8.41 11.44
C THR A 124 -9.66 8.30 12.76
N ASP A 125 -8.34 8.09 12.72
CA ASP A 125 -7.47 8.05 13.92
C ASP A 125 -7.53 9.36 14.72
N ILE A 126 -7.49 10.51 14.03
CA ILE A 126 -7.59 11.84 14.66
C ILE A 126 -8.96 12.01 15.32
N VAL A 127 -10.05 11.69 14.62
CA VAL A 127 -11.41 11.81 15.17
C VAL A 127 -11.58 10.94 16.41
N PHE A 128 -11.14 9.68 16.37
CA PHE A 128 -11.20 8.80 17.54
C PHE A 128 -10.33 9.29 18.69
N GLY A 129 -9.11 9.77 18.41
CA GLY A 129 -8.23 10.38 19.41
C GLY A 129 -8.88 11.59 20.09
N CYS A 130 -9.50 12.48 19.30
CA CYS A 130 -10.23 13.63 19.81
C CYS A 130 -11.45 13.24 20.66
N LEU A 131 -12.22 12.23 20.24
CA LEU A 131 -13.38 11.74 20.99
C LEU A 131 -12.99 11.15 22.35
N ILE A 132 -11.89 10.40 22.40
CA ILE A 132 -11.37 9.84 23.66
C ILE A 132 -10.92 10.97 24.59
N TRP A 133 -10.35 12.04 24.03
CA TRP A 133 -9.92 13.22 24.78
C TRP A 133 -11.09 14.11 25.26
N SER A 134 -12.11 14.32 24.43
CA SER A 134 -13.22 15.26 24.71
C SER A 134 -14.26 14.73 25.71
N ASN A 135 -14.38 13.41 25.86
CA ASN A 135 -15.32 12.78 26.80
C ASN A 135 -14.97 13.02 28.30
N GLU A 136 -13.94 13.81 28.61
CA GLU A 136 -13.62 14.27 29.97
C GLU A 136 -13.44 15.79 30.04
N LEU A 137 -14.20 16.54 29.24
CA LEU A 137 -14.63 17.85 29.69
C LEU A 137 -15.74 17.63 30.71
N PRO A 138 -15.54 17.93 32.00
CA PRO A 138 -16.67 18.01 32.92
C PRO A 138 -17.67 19.01 32.32
N ALA A 139 -18.94 18.63 32.27
CA ALA A 139 -20.01 19.56 31.98
C ALA A 139 -19.91 20.68 33.03
N SER A 140 -19.30 21.80 32.64
CA SER A 140 -19.21 23.02 33.45
C SER A 140 -20.59 23.64 33.59
#